data_AF-A0A7S3SX26-F1
#
_entry.id   AF-A0A7S3SX26-F1
#
_cell.length_a   1.000
_cell.length_b   1.000
_cell.length_c   1.000
_cell.angle_alpha   90.00
_cell.angle_beta   90.00
_cell.angle_gamma   90.00
#
_symmetry.space_group_name_H-M   'P 1'
#
loop_
_entity.id
_entity.type
_entity.pdbx_description
1 polymer ?
#
loop_
_entity_poly.entity_id
_entity_poly.type
_entity_poly.pdbx_seq_one_letter_code
_entity_poly.pdbx_strand_id
1 'polypeptide(L)'
;HRLAFQSCEDLPRLPAEAGALSFVAGRLEVGRAPLDAAKLGERRGLEFVVYRDNVNSLKAAVHRNTLQLGDGAAYYLHVVNAYTGTRPLQLHVRRGAFRKRLDLGRTYRLSREEEIALTLSDGSQRLEMAFQPRRSHTYTVLLTG
;
A
#
# COMPACT_ATOMS: atom_id res chain seq x y z
N HIS A 1 -8.58 22.81 -8.08
CA HIS A 1 -9.29 22.94 -6.79
C HIS A 1 -9.36 21.56 -6.15
N ARG A 2 -8.78 21.39 -4.95
CA ARG A 2 -8.84 20.13 -4.20
C ARG A 2 -10.23 20.01 -3.58
N LEU A 3 -10.90 18.87 -3.78
CA LEU A 3 -12.18 18.62 -3.13
C LEU A 3 -11.93 18.25 -1.66
N ALA A 4 -12.77 18.77 -0.76
CA ALA A 4 -12.70 18.40 0.65
C ALA A 4 -13.12 16.94 0.83
N PHE A 5 -12.33 16.17 1.59
CA PHE A 5 -12.72 14.84 2.04
C PHE A 5 -14.03 14.92 2.82
N GLN A 6 -15.09 14.24 2.35
CA GLN A 6 -16.42 14.36 2.93
C GLN A 6 -16.71 13.29 3.99
N SER A 7 -16.39 12.02 3.76
CA SER A 7 -16.49 10.92 4.75
C SER A 7 -16.02 9.56 4.19
N CYS A 8 -15.81 8.59 5.08
CA CYS A 8 -15.67 7.16 4.76
C CYS A 8 -16.50 6.36 5.78
N GLU A 9 -17.31 5.40 5.35
CA GLU A 9 -18.18 4.61 6.24
C GLU A 9 -17.40 3.76 7.27
N ASP A 10 -16.14 3.44 6.99
CA ASP A 10 -15.32 2.59 7.87
C ASP A 10 -14.45 3.39 8.84
N LEU A 11 -14.42 4.72 8.76
CA LEU A 11 -13.72 5.59 9.72
C LEU A 11 -14.11 5.31 11.18
N PRO A 12 -15.39 5.14 11.53
CA PRO A 12 -15.82 4.82 12.89
C PRO A 12 -15.47 3.38 13.32
N ARG A 13 -15.17 2.50 12.35
CA ARG A 13 -14.78 1.09 12.59
C ARG A 13 -13.27 0.91 12.66
N LEU A 14 -12.50 1.95 12.30
CA LEU A 14 -11.07 1.95 12.52
C LEU A 14 -10.81 1.91 14.03
N PRO A 15 -9.93 1.01 14.51
CA PRO A 15 -9.61 0.94 15.93
C PRO A 15 -9.06 2.28 16.40
N ALA A 16 -9.47 2.68 17.62
CA ALA A 16 -9.20 3.99 18.22
C ALA A 16 -7.73 4.16 18.65
N GLU A 17 -6.79 3.96 17.74
CA GLU A 17 -5.34 4.00 17.92
C GLU A 17 -4.71 5.24 17.26
N ALA A 18 -3.37 5.39 17.25
CA ALA A 18 -2.64 6.50 16.63
C ALA A 18 -2.35 6.35 15.13
N GLY A 19 -1.95 7.40 14.41
CA GLY A 19 -1.46 7.25 13.04
C GLY A 19 -1.67 8.42 12.10
N ALA A 20 -1.24 8.23 10.85
CA ALA A 20 -1.56 9.09 9.73
C ALA A 20 -2.32 8.27 8.69
N LEU A 21 -3.56 8.66 8.40
CA LEU A 21 -4.32 8.08 7.29
C LEU A 21 -3.78 8.67 5.97
N SER A 22 -3.43 7.83 5.01
CA SER A 22 -3.19 8.23 3.63
C SER A 22 -4.17 7.48 2.74
N PHE A 23 -4.70 8.12 1.71
CA PHE A 23 -5.61 7.47 0.76
C PHE A 23 -5.23 7.78 -0.67
N VAL A 24 -5.60 6.90 -1.60
CA VAL A 24 -5.49 7.14 -3.04
C VAL A 24 -6.90 7.06 -3.61
N ALA A 25 -7.52 8.21 -3.84
CA ALA A 25 -8.80 8.30 -4.52
C ALA A 25 -8.57 8.63 -6.00
N GLY A 26 -8.86 7.69 -6.91
CA GLY A 26 -8.75 7.93 -8.36
C GLY A 26 -7.38 8.50 -8.78
N ARG A 27 -7.35 9.56 -9.60
CA ARG A 27 -6.12 10.24 -10.07
C ARG A 27 -5.38 10.99 -8.95
N LEU A 28 -4.84 10.26 -7.98
CA LEU A 28 -3.75 10.66 -7.09
C LEU A 28 -4.05 11.81 -6.09
N GLU A 29 -5.23 11.82 -5.44
CA GLU A 29 -5.44 12.71 -4.29
C GLU A 29 -5.32 11.95 -2.95
N VAL A 30 -4.45 12.48 -2.08
CA VAL A 30 -4.16 11.99 -0.72
C VAL A 30 -4.69 12.99 0.30
N GLY A 31 -5.55 12.55 1.22
CA GLY A 31 -5.89 13.32 2.40
C GLY A 31 -5.44 12.63 3.68
N ARG A 32 -5.51 13.38 4.79
CA ARG A 32 -4.87 13.07 6.06
C ARG A 32 -5.87 13.22 7.19
N ALA A 33 -5.88 12.25 8.12
CA ALA A 33 -6.62 12.34 9.37
C ALA A 33 -5.65 12.20 10.55
N PRO A 34 -5.83 13.00 11.63
CA PRO A 34 -5.06 12.84 12.85
C PRO A 34 -5.54 11.61 13.64
N LEU A 35 -4.61 10.85 14.22
CA LEU A 35 -4.89 9.77 15.18
C LEU A 35 -3.93 9.87 16.40
N ASP A 36 -4.36 9.37 17.57
CA ASP A 36 -3.73 9.53 18.90
C ASP A 36 -2.48 8.67 19.20
N ALA A 37 -1.28 9.28 19.15
CA ALA A 37 0.08 8.71 19.26
C ALA A 37 0.31 7.68 20.38
N ALA A 38 -0.39 7.82 21.51
CA ALA A 38 -0.08 7.09 22.74
C ALA A 38 -0.29 5.57 22.65
N LYS A 39 -1.19 5.11 21.78
CA LYS A 39 -1.59 3.68 21.71
C LYS A 39 -0.75 2.81 20.77
N LEU A 40 0.12 3.40 19.95
CA LEU A 40 0.89 2.62 18.98
C LEU A 40 2.10 1.88 19.57
N GLY A 41 2.55 2.31 20.75
CA GLY A 41 3.88 1.98 21.26
C GLY A 41 4.96 2.83 20.61
N GLU A 42 6.10 2.96 21.30
CA GLU A 42 7.19 3.80 20.84
C GLU A 42 7.73 3.35 19.47
N ARG A 43 8.08 4.33 18.63
CA ARG A 43 8.68 4.12 17.30
C ARG A 43 7.84 3.24 16.37
N ARG A 44 6.52 3.30 16.46
CA ARG A 44 5.62 2.63 15.52
C ARG A 44 4.72 3.65 14.83
N GLY A 45 4.40 3.38 13.57
CA GLY A 45 3.51 4.20 12.73
C GLY A 45 2.43 3.34 12.10
N LEU A 46 1.26 3.91 11.81
CA LEU A 46 0.26 3.27 10.96
C LEU A 46 0.27 3.92 9.59
N GLU A 47 0.30 3.07 8.57
CA GLU A 47 -0.07 3.43 7.21
C GLU A 47 -1.36 2.73 6.83
N PHE A 48 -2.18 3.46 6.10
CA PHE A 48 -3.43 2.96 5.55
C PHE A 48 -3.37 3.13 4.05
N VAL A 49 -3.89 2.13 3.33
CA VAL A 49 -4.17 2.23 1.89
C VAL A 49 -5.65 2.04 1.73
N VAL A 50 -6.34 3.10 1.34
CA VAL A 50 -7.77 3.06 1.04
C VAL A 50 -7.93 2.79 -0.46
N TYR A 51 -8.73 1.79 -0.80
CA TYR A 51 -8.96 1.39 -2.18
C TYR A 51 -10.39 0.89 -2.37
N ARG A 52 -10.85 0.82 -3.61
CA ARG A 52 -12.13 0.22 -3.95
C ARG A 52 -11.89 -1.25 -4.29
N ASP A 53 -12.47 -2.16 -3.52
CA ASP A 53 -12.35 -3.61 -3.72
C ASP A 53 -13.50 -4.18 -4.55
N ASN A 54 -14.48 -3.35 -4.91
CA ASN A 54 -15.62 -3.72 -5.73
C ASN A 54 -16.13 -2.51 -6.55
N VAL A 55 -16.10 -2.64 -7.88
CA VAL A 55 -16.56 -1.62 -8.84
C VAL A 55 -18.04 -1.26 -8.71
N ASN A 56 -18.85 -2.10 -8.07
CA ASN A 56 -20.28 -1.89 -7.81
C ASN A 56 -20.57 -1.39 -6.38
N SER A 57 -19.56 -1.30 -5.51
CA SER A 57 -19.71 -0.82 -4.14
C SER A 57 -19.36 0.66 -4.05
N LEU A 58 -20.16 1.48 -3.38
CA LEU A 58 -19.78 2.85 -3.00
C LEU A 58 -18.87 2.90 -1.76
N LYS A 59 -18.57 1.73 -1.17
CA LYS A 59 -17.72 1.59 0.02
C LYS A 59 -16.26 1.44 -0.38
N ALA A 60 -15.37 1.93 0.47
CA ALA A 60 -13.93 1.82 0.30
C ALA A 60 -13.37 0.79 1.29
N ALA A 61 -12.51 -0.11 0.83
CA ALA A 61 -11.73 -1.00 1.69
C ALA A 61 -10.49 -0.26 2.22
N VAL A 62 -10.04 -0.66 3.41
CA VAL A 62 -8.85 -0.10 4.06
C VAL A 62 -7.86 -1.23 4.36
N HIS A 63 -6.69 -1.17 3.73
CA HIS A 63 -5.56 -2.02 4.09
C HIS A 63 -4.70 -1.29 5.14
N ARG A 64 -4.72 -1.78 6.38
CA ARG A 64 -3.95 -1.26 7.52
C ARG A 64 -2.58 -1.93 7.60
N ASN A 65 -1.53 -1.15 7.81
CA ASN A 65 -0.18 -1.62 8.08
C ASN A 65 0.43 -0.92 9.29
N THR A 66 1.12 -1.70 10.12
CA THR A 66 1.95 -1.18 11.20
C THR A 66 3.40 -1.17 10.74
N LEU A 67 4.07 -0.04 10.92
CA LEU A 67 5.45 0.21 10.52
C LEU A 67 6.29 0.52 11.74
N GLN A 68 7.60 0.39 11.58
CA GLN A 68 8.55 0.87 12.58
C GLN A 68 9.08 2.25 12.15
N LEU A 69 8.75 3.28 12.94
CA LEU A 69 9.21 4.64 12.73
C LEU A 69 10.69 4.77 13.10
N GLY A 70 11.43 5.51 12.27
CA GLY A 70 12.86 5.71 12.47
C GLY A 70 13.69 4.45 12.21
N ASP A 71 13.17 3.49 11.45
CA ASP A 71 13.97 2.41 10.87
C ASP A 71 14.76 2.95 9.67
N GLY A 72 15.85 3.67 9.98
CA GLY A 72 16.77 4.29 9.02
C GLY A 72 17.38 3.30 8.03
N ALA A 73 17.36 2.01 8.37
CA ALA A 73 18.00 0.95 7.60
C ALA A 73 17.05 0.24 6.62
N ALA A 74 15.75 0.48 6.70
CA ALA A 74 14.75 -0.23 5.91
C ALA A 74 13.85 0.69 5.10
N TYR A 75 13.19 0.10 4.11
CA TYR A 75 12.05 0.63 3.40
C TYR A 75 10.97 -0.46 3.32
N TYR A 76 9.73 -0.04 3.12
CA TYR A 76 8.59 -0.94 3.08
C TYR A 76 7.99 -1.00 1.68
N LEU A 77 7.59 -2.20 1.26
CA LEU A 77 6.83 -2.42 0.03
C LEU A 77 5.49 -3.05 0.39
N HIS A 78 4.41 -2.31 0.19
CA HIS A 78 3.04 -2.79 0.33
C HIS A 78 2.53 -3.30 -1.00
N VAL A 79 2.02 -4.53 -1.03
CA VAL A 79 1.34 -5.08 -2.19
C VAL A 79 -0.14 -5.18 -1.85
N VAL A 80 -0.96 -4.36 -2.49
CA VAL A 80 -2.40 -4.30 -2.24
C VAL A 80 -3.15 -4.82 -3.46
N ASN A 81 -4.05 -5.78 -3.24
CA ASN A 81 -4.95 -6.28 -4.27
C ASN A 81 -6.28 -5.54 -4.22
N ALA A 82 -6.45 -4.57 -5.11
CA ALA A 82 -7.72 -3.88 -5.35
C ALA A 82 -8.36 -4.32 -6.66
N TYR A 83 -7.86 -5.40 -7.27
CA TYR A 83 -8.33 -5.88 -8.55
C TYR A 83 -9.64 -6.65 -8.38
N THR A 84 -10.63 -6.26 -9.15
CA THR A 84 -12.01 -6.77 -9.06
C THR A 84 -12.39 -7.66 -10.24
N GLY A 85 -11.50 -7.78 -11.22
CA GLY A 85 -11.69 -8.66 -12.37
C GLY A 85 -11.53 -10.14 -12.02
N THR A 86 -11.93 -10.99 -12.95
CA THR A 86 -12.00 -12.46 -12.76
C THR A 86 -10.69 -13.18 -13.09
N ARG A 87 -9.75 -12.51 -13.76
CA ARG A 87 -8.47 -13.11 -14.15
C ARG A 87 -7.51 -13.21 -12.97
N PRO A 88 -6.80 -14.34 -12.79
CA PRO A 88 -5.81 -14.46 -11.74
C PRO A 88 -4.61 -13.55 -12.05
N LEU A 89 -4.29 -12.64 -11.12
CA LEU A 89 -3.10 -11.80 -11.23
C LEU A 89 -1.92 -12.40 -10.46
N GLN A 90 -0.73 -12.27 -11.03
CA GLN A 90 0.53 -12.65 -10.40
C GLN A 90 1.50 -11.48 -10.44
N LEU A 91 2.01 -11.10 -9.27
CA LEU A 91 3.05 -10.09 -9.14
C LEU A 91 4.39 -10.77 -8.84
N HIS A 92 5.37 -10.55 -9.70
CA HIS A 92 6.74 -10.99 -9.49
C HIS A 92 7.63 -9.80 -9.18
N VAL A 93 8.57 -9.99 -8.27
CA VAL A 93 9.65 -9.04 -8.00
C VAL A 93 10.98 -9.61 -8.46
N ARG A 94 11.81 -8.75 -9.03
CA ARG A 94 13.21 -8.97 -9.32
C ARG A 94 14.04 -7.88 -8.66
N ARG A 95 15.11 -8.28 -7.97
CA ARG A 95 16.09 -7.39 -7.36
C ARG A 95 17.47 -8.02 -7.54
N GLY A 96 18.24 -7.53 -8.51
CA GLY A 96 19.44 -8.21 -9.01
C GLY A 96 19.14 -9.61 -9.53
N ALA A 97 19.84 -10.61 -8.98
CA ALA A 97 19.62 -12.03 -9.29
C ALA A 97 18.41 -12.63 -8.57
N PHE A 98 17.92 -11.99 -7.51
CA PHE A 98 16.77 -12.49 -6.76
C PHE A 98 15.48 -12.32 -7.56
N ARG A 99 14.69 -13.39 -7.68
CA ARG A 99 13.36 -13.39 -8.28
C ARG A 99 12.37 -14.14 -7.40
N LYS A 100 11.20 -13.56 -7.16
CA LYS A 100 10.16 -14.18 -6.33
C LYS A 100 8.77 -13.72 -6.73
N ARG A 101 7.78 -14.62 -6.66
CA ARG A 101 6.36 -14.26 -6.68
C ARG A 101 5.96 -13.66 -5.33
N LEU A 102 5.42 -12.44 -5.34
CA LEU A 102 4.92 -11.78 -4.15
C LEU A 102 3.48 -12.21 -3.88
N ASP A 103 3.19 -12.51 -2.62
CA ASP A 103 1.82 -12.64 -2.12
C ASP A 103 1.16 -11.27 -2.19
N LEU A 104 -0.06 -11.23 -2.72
CA LEU A 104 -0.88 -10.02 -2.77
C LEU A 104 -1.53 -9.78 -1.41
N GLY A 105 -1.72 -8.51 -1.03
CA GLY A 105 -2.25 -8.12 0.28
C GLY A 105 -1.21 -8.18 1.40
N ARG A 106 0.09 -8.18 1.07
CA ARG A 106 1.18 -8.36 2.03
C ARG A 106 2.16 -7.19 2.01
N THR A 107 2.74 -6.92 3.17
CA THR A 107 3.80 -5.94 3.39
C THR A 107 5.16 -6.62 3.53
N TYR A 108 6.16 -6.07 2.85
CA TYR A 108 7.54 -6.55 2.88
C TYR A 108 8.46 -5.46 3.42
N ARG A 109 9.19 -5.76 4.50
CA ARG A 109 10.29 -4.92 4.99
C ARG A 109 11.58 -5.31 4.28
N LEU A 110 12.28 -4.34 3.71
CA LEU A 110 13.47 -4.54 2.90
C LEU A 110 14.58 -3.58 3.37
N SER A 111 15.84 -4.02 3.44
CA SER A 111 16.95 -3.20 3.97
C SER A 111 18.06 -2.90 2.97
N ARG A 112 18.09 -3.62 1.84
CA ARG A 112 19.07 -3.45 0.77
C ARG A 112 18.49 -2.55 -0.31
N GLU A 113 19.10 -1.38 -0.50
CA GLU A 113 18.79 -0.47 -1.60
C GLU A 113 19.35 -1.03 -2.90
N GLU A 114 18.48 -1.60 -3.69
CA GLU A 114 18.78 -2.16 -5.00
C GLU A 114 17.50 -2.03 -5.83
N GLU A 115 17.65 -1.75 -7.12
CA GLU A 115 16.52 -1.52 -8.01
C GLU A 115 15.50 -2.66 -7.90
N ILE A 116 14.24 -2.27 -7.72
CA ILE A 116 13.12 -3.20 -7.69
C ILE A 116 12.46 -3.14 -9.06
N ALA A 117 12.52 -4.27 -9.77
CA ALA A 117 11.71 -4.51 -10.95
C ALA A 117 10.51 -5.39 -10.59
N LEU A 118 9.32 -4.99 -11.03
CA LEU A 118 8.06 -5.67 -10.81
C LEU A 118 7.47 -6.09 -12.15
N THR A 119 6.95 -7.31 -12.21
CA THR A 119 6.21 -7.82 -13.37
C THR A 119 4.85 -8.28 -12.90
N LEU A 120 3.80 -7.58 -13.34
CA LEU A 120 2.41 -8.00 -13.18
C LEU A 120 1.97 -8.79 -14.40
N SER A 121 1.33 -9.93 -14.20
CA SER A 121 0.87 -10.80 -15.28
C SER A 121 -0.48 -11.41 -14.97
N ASP A 122 -1.35 -11.53 -15.97
CA ASP A 122 -2.60 -12.29 -15.91
C ASP A 122 -2.49 -13.68 -16.58
N GLY A 123 -1.30 -14.02 -17.08
CA GLY A 123 -0.99 -15.26 -17.81
C GLY A 123 -0.93 -15.06 -19.33
N SER A 124 -1.48 -13.97 -19.86
CA SER A 124 -1.44 -13.64 -21.29
C SER A 124 -0.71 -12.33 -21.56
N GLN A 125 -0.90 -11.33 -20.69
CA GLN A 125 -0.28 -10.02 -20.79
C GLN A 125 0.65 -9.78 -19.61
N ARG A 126 1.64 -8.91 -19.82
CA ARG A 126 2.61 -8.52 -18.81
C ARG A 126 2.77 -7.01 -18.79
N LEU A 127 2.82 -6.47 -17.58
CA LEU A 127 3.21 -5.10 -17.31
C LEU A 127 4.48 -5.12 -16.48
N GLU A 128 5.49 -4.37 -16.93
CA GLU A 128 6.78 -4.26 -16.27
C GLU A 128 6.98 -2.84 -15.75
N MET A 129 7.47 -2.74 -14.52
CA MET A 129 7.77 -1.47 -13.86
C MET A 129 9.07 -1.63 -13.09
N ALA A 130 9.86 -0.57 -12.97
CA ALA A 130 11.06 -0.58 -12.14
C ALA A 130 11.21 0.74 -11.40
N PHE A 131 11.79 0.69 -10.20
CA PHE A 131 12.13 1.88 -9.43
C PHE A 131 13.32 1.63 -8.50
N GLN A 132 14.04 2.71 -8.19
CA GLN A 132 15.11 2.69 -7.21
C GLN A 132 14.55 3.04 -5.82
N PRO A 133 14.50 2.09 -4.86
CA PRO A 133 14.03 2.37 -3.52
C PRO A 133 15.05 3.19 -2.74
N ARG A 134 14.55 3.98 -1.78
CA ARG A 134 15.30 4.71 -0.77
C ARG A 134 14.87 4.26 0.62
N ARG A 135 15.83 4.16 1.54
CA ARG A 135 15.59 3.89 2.96
C ARG A 135 14.68 4.92 3.60
N SER A 136 14.01 4.51 4.67
CA SER A 136 13.02 5.30 5.42
C SER A 136 11.85 5.80 4.56
N HIS A 137 11.58 5.13 3.43
CA HIS A 137 10.42 5.39 2.61
C HIS A 137 9.52 4.16 2.55
N THR A 138 8.26 4.43 2.25
CA THR A 138 7.27 3.41 1.93
C THR A 138 6.93 3.48 0.45
N TYR A 139 6.82 2.32 -0.18
CA TYR A 139 6.35 2.13 -1.54
C TYR A 139 5.09 1.27 -1.52
N THR A 140 4.09 1.64 -2.33
CA THR A 140 2.84 0.89 -2.45
C THR A 140 2.61 0.50 -3.90
N VAL A 141 2.41 -0.79 -4.14
CA VAL A 141 1.94 -1.35 -5.40
C VAL A 141 0.47 -1.68 -5.21
N LEU A 142 -0.38 -0.93 -5.89
CA LEU A 142 -1.82 -1.13 -5.89
C LEU A 142 -2.24 -1.74 -7.21
N LEU A 143 -2.71 -2.99 -7.18
CA LEU A 143 -3.28 -3.64 -8.36
C LEU A 143 -4.73 -3.21 -8.49
N THR A 144 -5.05 -2.44 -9.53
CA THR A 144 -6.41 -1.92 -9.79
C THR A 144 -6.93 -2.40 -11.13
N GLY A 145 -8.24 -2.63 -11.24
CA GLY A 145 -8.89 -3.00 -12.49
C GLY A 145 -10.23 -3.69 -12.28
#